data_AF-A0A7J4NCX8-F1
#
_entry.id   AF-A0A7J4NCX8-F1
#
_cell.length_a   1.000
_cell.length_b   1.000
_cell.length_c   1.000
_cell.angle_alpha   90.00
_cell.angle_beta   90.00
_cell.angle_gamma   90.00
#
_symmetry.space_group_name_H-M   'P 1'
#
loop_
_entity.id
_entity.type
_entity.pdbx_description
1 polymer ?
#
loop_
_entity_poly.entity_id
_entity_poly.type
_entity_poly.pdbx_seq_one_letter_code
_entity_poly.pdbx_strand_id
1 'polypeptide(L)'
;MRPERSPLAEHWQLDPSITFLNHGSFGATPTIVLEEQNRIRHLMESDPVRFFERESHDLHSKALNSLAIFLNADVDGLTFCHNATGGVNTILRSLELEPGDEIIVPNHAYQACWNTVDFVCRRWGAKTVVVDIPFRVENEDQLIELLLDAITPRTVLAMIDTVTSPTGLRMPFERLVDEFQSRNIDVLLDAAHGPGIVPLNLQALDAAYITGNCHKWLCTPKGSAFLHIREDRKDRIKPLTIGHGYSSVASKQEKFRFEFDWQGTHDPSSFFSIPTALEFMQGLVPDGFSGIIQHNNKLARDGRELLCEVLNTTPPVPDSMITAMAAIELPGGHTGPPDFTGDPLHNSLLDEHGIQVPVFPWQHHQTRYMRISSYLYNSEKEYKFLAEKLLNYL
;
A
#
# COMPACT_ATOMS: atom_id res chain seq x y z
N MET A 1 -25.10 -21.95 -4.56
CA MET A 1 -25.68 -20.62 -4.25
C MET A 1 -24.53 -19.74 -3.76
N ARG A 2 -24.44 -18.48 -4.21
CA ARG A 2 -23.39 -17.56 -3.75
C ARG A 2 -23.68 -17.07 -2.33
N PRO A 3 -22.65 -16.85 -1.49
CA PRO A 3 -22.83 -16.25 -0.18
C PRO A 3 -23.38 -14.82 -0.31
N GLU A 4 -24.23 -14.43 0.64
CA GLU A 4 -24.74 -13.05 0.71
C GLU A 4 -23.63 -12.09 1.16
N ARG A 5 -23.52 -10.95 0.48
CA ARG A 5 -22.56 -9.88 0.79
C ARG A 5 -23.08 -8.95 1.89
N SER A 6 -22.22 -8.04 2.36
CA SER A 6 -22.69 -6.90 3.15
C SER A 6 -23.65 -6.05 2.31
N PRO A 7 -24.71 -5.45 2.91
CA PRO A 7 -25.58 -4.50 2.21
C PRO A 7 -24.81 -3.33 1.58
N LEU A 8 -23.68 -2.92 2.18
CA LEU A 8 -22.83 -1.85 1.64
C LEU A 8 -22.20 -2.19 0.28
N ALA A 9 -22.22 -3.46 -0.14
CA ALA A 9 -21.70 -3.88 -1.44
C ALA A 9 -22.37 -3.16 -2.62
N GLU A 10 -23.57 -2.60 -2.45
CA GLU A 10 -24.29 -1.84 -3.49
C GLU A 10 -23.51 -0.62 -4.00
N HIS A 11 -22.58 -0.09 -3.21
CA HIS A 11 -21.77 1.07 -3.61
C HIS A 11 -20.64 0.71 -4.59
N TRP A 12 -20.36 -0.57 -4.81
CA TRP A 12 -19.31 -1.04 -5.73
C TRP A 12 -19.90 -1.86 -6.88
N GLN A 13 -19.24 -1.79 -8.04
CA GLN A 13 -19.62 -2.53 -9.24
C GLN A 13 -18.94 -3.90 -9.35
N LEU A 14 -18.65 -4.53 -8.20
CA LEU A 14 -18.01 -5.86 -8.17
C LEU A 14 -18.97 -6.92 -8.70
N ASP A 15 -18.50 -7.74 -9.66
CA ASP A 15 -19.28 -8.81 -10.29
C ASP A 15 -19.97 -9.68 -9.21
N PRO A 16 -21.31 -9.73 -9.14
CA PRO A 16 -22.06 -10.45 -8.11
C PRO A 16 -21.81 -11.97 -8.10
N SER A 17 -21.24 -12.53 -9.17
CA SER A 17 -20.85 -13.93 -9.26
C SER A 17 -19.52 -14.25 -8.57
N ILE A 18 -18.75 -13.24 -8.13
CA ILE A 18 -17.42 -13.40 -7.54
C ILE A 18 -17.41 -13.07 -6.04
N THR A 19 -17.01 -14.02 -5.20
CA THR A 19 -16.66 -13.76 -3.80
C THR A 19 -15.28 -13.07 -3.76
N PHE A 20 -15.25 -11.74 -3.71
CA PHE A 20 -14.03 -10.95 -3.85
C PHE A 20 -13.34 -10.70 -2.49
N LEU A 21 -12.28 -11.47 -2.21
CA LEU A 21 -11.56 -11.47 -0.94
C LEU A 21 -10.12 -10.94 -1.09
N ASN A 22 -9.89 -10.05 -2.06
CA ASN A 22 -8.57 -9.53 -2.41
C ASN A 22 -8.53 -8.00 -2.60
N HIS A 23 -9.20 -7.25 -1.70
CA HIS A 23 -9.15 -5.78 -1.73
C HIS A 23 -7.71 -5.23 -1.74
N GLY A 24 -6.80 -5.86 -0.98
CA GLY A 24 -5.44 -5.36 -0.78
C GLY A 24 -4.56 -5.32 -2.03
N SER A 25 -4.93 -6.01 -3.12
CA SER A 25 -4.13 -5.97 -4.35
C SER A 25 -4.33 -4.65 -5.12
N PHE A 26 -5.56 -4.38 -5.56
CA PHE A 26 -5.87 -3.25 -6.46
C PHE A 26 -6.95 -2.30 -5.91
N GLY A 27 -7.56 -2.62 -4.77
CA GLY A 27 -8.74 -1.94 -4.23
C GLY A 27 -9.97 -2.05 -5.12
N ALA A 28 -11.08 -1.46 -4.69
CA ALA A 28 -12.31 -1.32 -5.46
C ALA A 28 -12.84 0.10 -5.29
N THR A 29 -13.23 0.75 -6.39
CA THR A 29 -13.64 2.17 -6.37
C THR A 29 -15.18 2.23 -6.36
N PRO A 30 -15.81 2.93 -5.40
CA PRO A 30 -17.25 3.10 -5.36
C PRO A 30 -17.77 3.82 -6.60
N THR A 31 -19.00 3.51 -6.99
CA THR A 31 -19.67 4.09 -8.17
C THR A 31 -19.67 5.62 -8.12
N ILE A 32 -19.97 6.23 -6.98
CA ILE A 32 -19.98 7.69 -6.83
C ILE A 32 -18.61 8.34 -7.07
N VAL A 33 -17.52 7.64 -6.74
CA VAL A 33 -16.16 8.13 -6.98
C VAL A 33 -15.80 7.99 -8.46
N LEU A 34 -16.26 6.92 -9.12
CA LEU A 34 -16.11 6.75 -10.57
C LEU A 34 -16.92 7.80 -11.36
N GLU A 35 -18.11 8.16 -10.87
CA GLU A 35 -18.93 9.24 -11.44
C GLU A 35 -18.22 10.59 -11.35
N GLU A 36 -17.59 10.91 -10.21
CA GLU A 36 -16.78 12.12 -10.09
C GLU A 36 -15.57 12.10 -11.02
N GLN A 37 -14.88 10.96 -11.11
CA GLN A 37 -13.77 10.82 -12.05
C GLN A 37 -14.22 11.09 -13.50
N ASN A 38 -15.36 10.54 -13.90
CA ASN A 38 -15.92 10.76 -15.23
C ASN A 38 -16.33 12.24 -15.44
N ARG A 39 -16.90 12.90 -14.42
CA ARG A 39 -17.20 14.32 -14.47
C ARG A 39 -15.95 15.16 -14.72
N ILE A 40 -14.85 14.86 -14.01
CA ILE A 40 -13.56 15.54 -14.19
C ILE A 40 -12.99 15.29 -15.59
N ARG A 41 -13.06 14.06 -16.10
CA ARG A 41 -12.61 13.73 -17.46
C ARG A 41 -13.42 14.47 -18.52
N HIS A 42 -14.74 14.58 -18.35
CA HIS A 42 -15.57 15.39 -19.25
C HIS A 42 -15.23 16.87 -19.20
N LEU A 43 -14.93 17.41 -18.01
CA LEU A 43 -14.46 18.79 -17.87
C LEU A 43 -13.12 18.99 -18.61
N MET A 44 -12.16 18.09 -18.39
CA MET A 44 -10.85 18.11 -19.04
C MET A 44 -10.97 18.11 -20.57
N GLU A 45 -11.82 17.25 -21.14
CA GLU A 45 -11.97 17.14 -22.60
C GLU A 45 -12.85 18.24 -23.22
N SER A 46 -13.58 19.01 -22.42
CA SER A 46 -14.41 20.11 -22.94
C SER A 46 -13.58 21.30 -23.43
N ASP A 47 -12.42 21.55 -22.79
CA ASP A 47 -11.40 22.52 -23.19
C ASP A 47 -10.07 22.17 -22.48
N PRO A 48 -9.24 21.29 -23.09
CA PRO A 48 -8.04 20.78 -22.42
C PRO A 48 -7.05 21.85 -21.99
N VAL A 49 -6.85 22.89 -22.81
CA VAL A 49 -5.90 23.97 -22.50
C VAL A 49 -6.41 24.76 -21.30
N ARG A 50 -7.68 25.16 -21.30
CA ARG A 50 -8.27 25.86 -20.16
C ARG A 50 -8.25 25.01 -18.89
N PHE A 51 -8.53 23.71 -19.00
CA PHE A 51 -8.49 22.81 -17.87
C PHE A 51 -7.10 22.77 -17.24
N PHE A 52 -6.06 22.45 -18.02
CA PHE A 52 -4.71 22.33 -17.48
C PHE A 52 -4.11 23.66 -17.02
N GLU A 53 -4.35 24.77 -17.73
CA GLU A 53 -3.76 26.07 -17.38
C GLU A 53 -4.50 26.82 -16.26
N ARG A 54 -5.74 26.42 -15.93
CA ARG A 54 -6.58 27.17 -14.97
C ARG A 54 -7.33 26.28 -13.98
N GLU A 55 -8.18 25.40 -14.47
CA GLU A 55 -9.17 24.71 -13.62
C GLU A 55 -8.54 23.58 -12.78
N SER A 56 -7.50 22.94 -13.31
CA SER A 56 -6.81 21.83 -12.65
C SER A 56 -6.07 22.26 -11.38
N HIS A 57 -5.66 23.53 -11.27
CA HIS A 57 -4.94 24.03 -10.11
C HIS A 57 -5.78 23.96 -8.84
N ASP A 58 -7.03 24.42 -8.89
CA ASP A 58 -7.95 24.38 -7.74
C ASP A 58 -8.29 22.93 -7.34
N LEU A 59 -8.50 22.06 -8.33
CA LEU A 59 -8.76 20.63 -8.10
C LEU A 59 -7.54 19.93 -7.46
N HIS A 60 -6.34 20.25 -7.94
CA HIS A 60 -5.08 19.73 -7.40
C HIS A 60 -4.89 20.19 -5.95
N SER A 61 -4.98 21.49 -5.68
CA SER A 61 -4.83 22.03 -4.34
C SER A 61 -5.89 21.47 -3.38
N LYS A 62 -7.15 21.33 -3.82
CA LYS A 62 -8.20 20.71 -3.00
C LYS A 62 -7.86 19.26 -2.67
N ALA A 63 -7.48 18.46 -3.66
CA ALA A 63 -7.10 17.07 -3.46
C ALA A 63 -5.91 16.92 -2.50
N LEU A 64 -4.87 17.73 -2.69
CA LEU A 64 -3.65 17.67 -1.89
C LEU A 64 -3.93 18.06 -0.42
N ASN A 65 -4.68 19.15 -0.20
CA ASN A 65 -5.07 19.57 1.14
C ASN A 65 -5.98 18.57 1.83
N SER A 66 -6.98 18.00 1.14
CA SER A 66 -7.85 16.96 1.72
C SER A 66 -7.04 15.73 2.14
N LEU A 67 -6.07 15.31 1.33
CA LEU A 67 -5.20 14.20 1.67
C LEU A 67 -4.25 14.54 2.82
N ALA A 68 -3.66 15.73 2.83
CA ALA A 68 -2.77 16.19 3.91
C ALA A 68 -3.49 16.22 5.27
N ILE A 69 -4.73 16.72 5.31
CA ILE A 69 -5.57 16.72 6.50
C ILE A 69 -5.83 15.27 6.95
N PHE A 70 -6.24 14.40 6.03
CA PHE A 70 -6.53 13.00 6.34
C PHE A 70 -5.32 12.25 6.91
N LEU A 71 -4.12 12.50 6.38
CA LEU A 71 -2.88 11.84 6.78
C LEU A 71 -2.16 12.55 7.95
N ASN A 72 -2.69 13.67 8.43
CA ASN A 72 -1.99 14.62 9.30
C ASN A 72 -0.54 14.87 8.83
N ALA A 73 -0.40 15.24 7.56
CA ALA A 73 0.87 15.47 6.90
C ALA A 73 1.16 16.97 6.73
N ASP A 74 2.42 17.33 6.57
CA ASP A 74 2.75 18.64 6.05
C ASP A 74 2.43 18.66 4.55
N VAL A 75 1.55 19.58 4.15
CA VAL A 75 1.15 19.73 2.75
C VAL A 75 2.34 20.14 1.88
N ASP A 76 3.31 20.87 2.44
CA ASP A 76 4.44 21.39 1.68
C ASP A 76 5.44 20.30 1.26
N GLY A 77 5.47 19.17 1.98
CA GLY A 77 6.23 17.96 1.61
C GLY A 77 5.42 16.91 0.84
N LEU A 78 4.09 17.07 0.73
CA LEU A 78 3.19 16.10 0.11
C LEU A 78 3.02 16.35 -1.39
N THR A 79 3.07 15.30 -2.21
CA THR A 79 2.77 15.36 -3.65
C THR A 79 2.15 14.04 -4.14
N PHE A 80 1.65 14.02 -5.37
CA PHE A 80 1.04 12.84 -5.98
C PHE A 80 2.04 12.01 -6.79
N CYS A 81 1.82 10.70 -6.77
CA CYS A 81 2.46 9.75 -7.68
C CYS A 81 1.43 8.72 -8.13
N HIS A 82 1.71 7.98 -9.20
CA HIS A 82 0.69 7.08 -9.78
C HIS A 82 0.49 5.80 -8.95
N ASN A 83 1.50 5.38 -8.19
CA ASN A 83 1.47 4.22 -7.31
C ASN A 83 2.69 4.26 -6.35
N ALA A 84 2.60 3.53 -5.24
CA ALA A 84 3.66 3.43 -4.24
C ALA A 84 4.99 2.93 -4.83
N THR A 85 4.97 2.00 -5.80
CA THR A 85 6.18 1.54 -6.49
C THR A 85 6.89 2.70 -7.21
N GLY A 86 6.13 3.59 -7.85
CA GLY A 86 6.61 4.84 -8.41
C GLY A 86 7.20 5.76 -7.34
N GLY A 87 6.52 5.93 -6.20
CA GLY A 87 7.05 6.71 -5.07
C GLY A 87 8.38 6.19 -4.53
N VAL A 88 8.50 4.87 -4.32
CA VAL A 88 9.75 4.21 -3.91
C VAL A 88 10.85 4.46 -4.94
N ASN A 89 10.53 4.35 -6.23
CA ASN A 89 11.46 4.63 -7.32
C ASN A 89 11.91 6.10 -7.34
N THR A 90 11.01 7.05 -7.11
CA THR A 90 11.32 8.48 -7.04
C THR A 90 12.37 8.76 -5.97
N ILE A 91 12.20 8.18 -4.78
CA ILE A 91 13.15 8.36 -3.68
C ILE A 91 14.47 7.67 -3.99
N LEU A 92 14.46 6.35 -4.17
CA LEU A 92 15.69 5.57 -4.27
C LEU A 92 16.56 6.00 -5.46
N ARG A 93 15.96 6.37 -6.59
CA ARG A 93 16.73 6.80 -7.77
C ARG A 93 17.30 8.22 -7.65
N SER A 94 16.81 9.02 -6.69
CA SER A 94 17.35 10.35 -6.38
C SER A 94 18.51 10.31 -5.38
N LEU A 95 18.68 9.20 -4.65
CA LEU A 95 19.72 9.10 -3.64
C LEU A 95 21.12 9.08 -4.27
N GLU A 96 22.02 9.81 -3.63
CA GLU A 96 23.47 9.73 -3.81
C GLU A 96 24.02 8.86 -2.68
N LEU A 97 24.62 7.73 -3.03
CA LEU A 97 25.15 6.74 -2.09
C LEU A 97 26.64 6.54 -2.35
N GLU A 98 27.39 6.20 -1.31
CA GLU A 98 28.80 5.86 -1.43
C GLU A 98 29.00 4.33 -1.55
N PRO A 99 30.08 3.87 -2.22
CA PRO A 99 30.41 2.46 -2.26
C PRO A 99 30.51 1.86 -0.85
N GLY A 100 29.79 0.76 -0.63
CA GLY A 100 29.69 0.08 0.66
C GLY A 100 28.61 0.60 1.60
N ASP A 101 27.85 1.65 1.25
CA ASP A 101 26.64 2.02 2.01
C ASP A 101 25.61 0.88 1.98
N GLU A 102 24.79 0.81 3.03
CA GLU A 102 23.84 -0.27 3.24
C GLU A 102 22.42 0.26 3.34
N ILE A 103 21.52 -0.40 2.59
CA ILE A 103 20.07 -0.18 2.67
C ILE A 103 19.42 -1.43 3.24
N ILE A 104 18.74 -1.29 4.37
CA ILE A 104 18.00 -2.37 5.02
C ILE A 104 16.64 -2.55 4.34
N VAL A 105 16.27 -3.81 4.05
CA VAL A 105 14.94 -4.21 3.58
C VAL A 105 14.50 -5.50 4.28
N PRO A 106 13.24 -5.63 4.74
CA PRO A 106 12.74 -6.92 5.19
C PRO A 106 12.50 -7.85 3.99
N ASN A 107 12.68 -9.15 4.15
CA ASN A 107 12.30 -10.16 3.15
C ASN A 107 10.77 -10.29 2.97
N HIS A 108 9.97 -9.50 3.69
CA HIS A 108 8.53 -9.30 3.47
C HIS A 108 8.20 -8.06 2.61
N ALA A 109 9.20 -7.26 2.25
CA ALA A 109 9.00 -6.08 1.41
C ALA A 109 8.35 -6.46 0.08
N TYR A 110 7.56 -5.54 -0.50
CA TYR A 110 7.02 -5.77 -1.83
C TYR A 110 8.16 -5.95 -2.85
N GLN A 111 8.14 -7.06 -3.59
CA GLN A 111 9.27 -7.46 -4.44
C GLN A 111 9.69 -6.37 -5.44
N ALA A 112 8.76 -5.60 -6.00
CA ALA A 112 9.12 -4.52 -6.93
C ALA A 112 9.87 -3.36 -6.25
N CYS A 113 9.54 -3.07 -4.99
CA CYS A 113 10.23 -2.06 -4.19
C CYS A 113 11.62 -2.56 -3.80
N TRP A 114 11.77 -3.81 -3.37
CA TRP A 114 13.07 -4.42 -3.12
C TRP A 114 13.92 -4.47 -4.40
N ASN A 115 13.37 -4.87 -5.55
CA ASN A 115 14.10 -4.83 -6.83
C ASN A 115 14.67 -3.43 -7.14
N THR A 116 13.99 -2.37 -6.70
CA THR A 116 14.47 -0.99 -6.85
C THR A 116 15.66 -0.70 -5.94
N VAL A 117 15.65 -1.20 -4.71
CA VAL A 117 16.80 -1.14 -3.79
C VAL A 117 18.00 -1.85 -4.41
N ASP A 118 17.83 -3.09 -4.86
CA ASP A 118 18.90 -3.85 -5.51
C ASP A 118 19.46 -3.14 -6.74
N PHE A 119 18.58 -2.56 -7.56
CA PHE A 119 18.97 -1.81 -8.75
C PHE A 119 19.83 -0.59 -8.39
N VAL A 120 19.43 0.19 -7.39
CA VAL A 120 20.16 1.39 -6.96
C VAL A 120 21.46 1.03 -6.24
N CYS A 121 21.45 0.02 -5.37
CA CYS A 121 22.65 -0.43 -4.67
C CYS A 121 23.72 -0.90 -5.66
N ARG A 122 23.34 -1.68 -6.68
CA ARG A 122 24.27 -2.09 -7.76
C ARG A 122 24.85 -0.89 -8.51
N ARG A 123 24.06 0.15 -8.76
CA ARG A 123 24.51 1.36 -9.48
C ARG A 123 25.62 2.10 -8.72
N TRP A 124 25.53 2.16 -7.39
CA TRP A 124 26.44 2.94 -6.54
C TRP A 124 27.54 2.09 -5.86
N GLY A 125 27.53 0.77 -6.03
CA GLY A 125 28.40 -0.12 -5.27
C GLY A 125 28.03 -0.21 -3.78
N ALA A 126 26.80 0.18 -3.44
CA ALA A 126 26.18 -0.03 -2.14
C ALA A 126 25.63 -1.47 -2.04
N LYS A 127 25.09 -1.84 -0.88
CA LYS A 127 24.61 -3.19 -0.57
C LYS A 127 23.17 -3.15 -0.09
N THR A 128 22.39 -4.14 -0.51
CA THR A 128 21.11 -4.44 0.11
C THR A 128 21.35 -5.37 1.29
N VAL A 129 20.87 -4.99 2.48
CA VAL A 129 20.88 -5.82 3.68
C VAL A 129 19.46 -6.34 3.89
N VAL A 130 19.28 -7.63 3.64
CA VAL A 130 17.97 -8.27 3.75
C VAL A 130 17.80 -8.85 5.15
N VAL A 131 16.77 -8.40 5.85
CA VAL A 131 16.40 -8.92 7.17
C VAL A 131 15.42 -10.06 6.98
N ASP A 132 15.78 -11.25 7.46
CA ASP A 132 14.92 -12.43 7.43
C ASP A 132 13.90 -12.37 8.57
N ILE A 133 12.67 -11.97 8.24
CA ILE A 133 11.54 -12.02 9.15
C ILE A 133 10.86 -13.39 8.96
N PRO A 134 10.69 -14.18 10.04
CA PRO A 134 9.96 -15.44 9.94
C PRO A 134 8.48 -15.20 9.66
N PHE A 135 7.82 -16.17 9.01
CA PHE A 135 6.36 -16.10 8.82
C PHE A 135 5.61 -16.03 10.15
N ARG A 136 6.13 -16.72 11.18
CA ARG A 136 5.56 -16.75 12.53
C ARG A 136 6.32 -15.81 13.44
N VAL A 137 5.63 -14.82 13.98
CA VAL A 137 6.17 -13.76 14.81
C VAL A 137 5.39 -13.73 16.11
N GLU A 138 6.10 -13.73 17.24
CA GLU A 138 5.48 -13.80 18.56
C GLU A 138 4.90 -12.44 19.00
N ASN A 139 5.62 -11.35 18.70
CA ASN A 139 5.26 -10.00 19.10
C ASN A 139 6.02 -8.94 18.29
N GLU A 140 5.69 -7.67 18.51
CA GLU A 140 6.32 -6.53 17.83
C GLU A 140 7.80 -6.36 18.19
N ASP A 141 8.21 -6.66 19.43
CA ASP A 141 9.60 -6.49 19.88
C ASP A 141 10.55 -7.40 19.11
N GLN A 142 10.13 -8.64 18.82
CA GLN A 142 10.90 -9.57 17.97
C GLN A 142 11.22 -8.95 16.60
N LEU A 143 10.26 -8.27 15.95
CA LEU A 143 10.50 -7.64 14.64
C LEU A 143 11.43 -6.44 14.74
N ILE A 144 11.30 -5.67 15.81
CA ILE A 144 12.14 -4.51 16.07
C ILE A 144 13.58 -4.97 16.28
N GLU A 145 13.80 -5.96 17.13
CA GLU A 145 15.12 -6.54 17.38
C GLU A 145 15.76 -7.05 16.09
N LEU A 146 15.04 -7.85 15.28
CA LEU A 146 15.55 -8.37 14.00
C LEU A 146 16.00 -7.25 13.04
N LEU A 147 15.24 -6.15 12.95
CA LEU A 147 15.57 -5.03 12.07
C LEU A 147 16.71 -4.17 12.60
N LEU A 148 16.79 -3.97 13.92
CA LEU A 148 17.85 -3.18 14.55
C LEU A 148 19.19 -3.94 14.60
N ASP A 149 19.17 -5.27 14.75
CA ASP A 149 20.38 -6.11 14.74
C ASP A 149 21.08 -6.12 13.37
N ALA A 150 20.36 -5.76 12.31
CA ALA A 150 20.92 -5.63 10.96
C ALA A 150 21.67 -4.30 10.73
N ILE A 151 21.60 -3.37 11.69
CA ILE A 151 22.27 -2.06 11.57
C ILE A 151 23.79 -2.23 11.68
N THR A 152 24.50 -1.57 10.77
CA THR A 152 25.96 -1.41 10.83
C THR A 152 26.32 0.08 10.72
N PRO A 153 27.60 0.45 10.94
CA PRO A 153 28.06 1.82 10.67
C PRO A 153 27.93 2.27 9.21
N ARG A 154 27.59 1.38 8.28
CA ARG A 154 27.37 1.67 6.86
C ARG A 154 25.89 1.82 6.50
N THR A 155 24.97 1.52 7.42
CA THR A 155 23.54 1.66 7.19
C THR A 155 23.16 3.13 7.05
N VAL A 156 22.58 3.49 5.91
CA VAL A 156 22.17 4.89 5.62
C VAL A 156 20.67 5.03 5.44
N LEU A 157 19.97 3.94 5.08
CA LEU A 157 18.52 3.94 4.89
C LEU A 157 17.90 2.59 5.28
N ALA A 158 16.71 2.63 5.85
CA ALA A 158 15.84 1.46 6.00
C ALA A 158 14.55 1.68 5.20
N MET A 159 14.23 0.74 4.31
CA MET A 159 12.92 0.68 3.66
C MET A 159 12.06 -0.35 4.38
N ILE A 160 11.02 0.12 5.05
CA ILE A 160 10.12 -0.71 5.87
C ILE A 160 8.67 -0.49 5.45
N ASP A 161 7.81 -1.47 5.68
CA ASP A 161 6.38 -1.38 5.36
C ASP A 161 5.56 -0.86 6.55
N THR A 162 4.41 -0.23 6.31
CA THR A 162 3.35 -0.13 7.34
C THR A 162 2.70 -1.49 7.57
N VAL A 163 2.28 -2.12 6.47
CA VAL A 163 1.69 -3.45 6.42
C VAL A 163 2.30 -4.17 5.23
N THR A 164 2.96 -5.30 5.48
CA THR A 164 3.67 -6.03 4.45
C THR A 164 2.70 -6.55 3.38
N SER A 165 3.11 -6.48 2.11
CA SER A 165 2.28 -6.97 1.01
C SER A 165 2.03 -8.48 1.07
N PRO A 166 3.05 -9.36 1.14
CA PRO A 166 2.84 -10.81 1.02
C PRO A 166 2.06 -11.39 2.20
N THR A 167 2.28 -10.94 3.43
CA THR A 167 1.66 -11.60 4.60
C THR A 167 0.54 -10.78 5.24
N GLY A 168 0.39 -9.51 4.87
CA GLY A 168 -0.57 -8.61 5.51
C GLY A 168 -0.20 -8.27 6.96
N LEU A 169 1.03 -8.57 7.37
CA LEU A 169 1.58 -8.30 8.70
C LEU A 169 1.67 -6.78 8.94
N ARG A 170 1.01 -6.28 9.98
CA ARG A 170 1.25 -4.92 10.48
C ARG A 170 2.63 -4.87 11.12
N MET A 171 3.53 -4.07 10.55
CA MET A 171 4.82 -3.79 11.18
C MET A 171 4.63 -2.82 12.35
N PRO A 172 5.49 -2.84 13.38
CA PRO A 172 5.54 -1.78 14.39
C PRO A 172 6.25 -0.54 13.82
N PHE A 173 5.74 -0.03 12.70
CA PHE A 173 6.41 0.98 11.88
C PHE A 173 6.65 2.28 12.63
N GLU A 174 5.77 2.66 13.56
CA GLU A 174 5.95 3.86 14.37
C GLU A 174 7.24 3.80 15.20
N ARG A 175 7.45 2.68 15.90
CA ARG A 175 8.65 2.45 16.72
C ARG A 175 9.90 2.29 15.85
N LEU A 176 9.78 1.57 14.73
CA LEU A 176 10.89 1.39 13.80
C LEU A 176 11.36 2.71 13.20
N VAL A 177 10.44 3.59 12.80
CA VAL A 177 10.78 4.93 12.30
C VAL A 177 11.59 5.71 13.34
N ASP A 178 11.12 5.75 14.59
CA ASP A 178 11.83 6.44 15.68
C ASP A 178 13.22 5.85 15.96
N GLU A 179 13.33 4.52 16.03
CA GLU A 179 14.59 3.83 16.31
C GLU A 179 15.63 4.02 15.19
N PHE A 180 15.25 3.93 13.91
CA PHE A 180 16.19 4.19 12.82
C PHE A 180 16.62 5.66 12.77
N GLN A 181 15.67 6.60 12.87
CA GLN A 181 16.00 8.02 12.73
C GLN A 181 16.78 8.58 13.91
N SER A 182 16.54 8.10 15.13
CA SER A 182 17.37 8.46 16.31
C SER A 182 18.84 8.01 16.18
N ARG A 183 19.12 7.07 15.27
CA ARG A 183 20.47 6.61 14.88
C ARG A 183 20.98 7.29 13.60
N ASN A 184 20.31 8.34 13.13
CA ASN A 184 20.63 9.06 11.91
C ASN A 184 20.59 8.18 10.64
N ILE A 185 19.68 7.20 10.61
CA ILE A 185 19.36 6.36 9.45
C ILE A 185 18.02 6.86 8.88
N ASP A 186 18.01 7.25 7.61
CA ASP A 186 16.77 7.70 6.96
C ASP A 186 15.79 6.53 6.82
N VAL A 187 14.49 6.82 6.93
CA VAL A 187 13.43 5.82 6.71
C VAL A 187 12.63 6.15 5.46
N LEU A 188 12.54 5.19 4.54
CA LEU A 188 11.56 5.15 3.47
C LEU A 188 10.43 4.21 3.89
N LEU A 189 9.32 4.78 4.36
CA LEU A 189 8.15 4.01 4.74
C LEU A 189 7.30 3.70 3.50
N ASP A 190 7.30 2.42 3.09
CA ASP A 190 6.35 1.90 2.11
C ASP A 190 4.98 1.71 2.79
N ALA A 191 4.16 2.74 2.67
CA ALA A 191 2.79 2.78 3.12
C ALA A 191 1.80 2.42 2.01
N ALA A 192 2.19 1.57 1.04
CA ALA A 192 1.28 1.05 0.01
C ALA A 192 0.00 0.48 0.62
N HIS A 193 0.12 -0.18 1.77
CA HIS A 193 -0.97 -0.58 2.65
C HIS A 193 -0.97 0.28 3.93
N GLY A 194 -1.20 1.58 3.78
CA GLY A 194 -1.21 2.54 4.87
C GLY A 194 -2.55 3.29 4.99
N PRO A 195 -2.83 4.27 4.11
CA PRO A 195 -4.01 5.12 4.22
C PRO A 195 -5.30 4.31 4.20
N GLY A 196 -6.11 4.41 5.26
CA GLY A 196 -7.43 3.76 5.36
C GLY A 196 -7.42 2.30 5.85
N ILE A 197 -6.25 1.68 6.02
CA ILE A 197 -6.11 0.36 6.67
C ILE A 197 -5.48 0.45 8.06
N VAL A 198 -4.61 1.43 8.27
CA VAL A 198 -4.05 1.78 9.59
C VAL A 198 -4.19 3.29 9.82
N PRO A 199 -4.28 3.74 11.08
CA PRO A 199 -4.12 5.16 11.39
C PRO A 199 -2.74 5.63 10.94
N LEU A 200 -2.67 6.79 10.28
CA LEU A 200 -1.42 7.41 9.88
C LEU A 200 -1.40 8.86 10.36
N ASN A 201 -0.25 9.25 10.91
CA ASN A 201 0.04 10.62 11.28
C ASN A 201 1.46 10.93 10.80
N LEU A 202 1.58 11.51 9.61
CA LEU A 202 2.90 11.65 8.98
C LEU A 202 3.76 12.70 9.69
N GLN A 203 3.17 13.74 10.26
CA GLN A 203 3.88 14.71 11.10
C GLN A 203 4.48 14.07 12.34
N ALA A 204 3.75 13.16 13.01
CA ALA A 204 4.26 12.49 14.22
C ALA A 204 5.30 11.41 13.89
N LEU A 205 5.14 10.70 12.77
CA LEU A 205 6.14 9.75 12.29
C LEU A 205 7.45 10.46 11.92
N ASP A 206 7.34 11.63 11.28
CA ASP A 206 8.47 12.43 10.80
C ASP A 206 9.49 11.60 10.00
N ALA A 207 9.04 10.58 9.28
CA ALA A 207 9.91 9.74 8.46
C ALA A 207 10.46 10.57 7.30
N ALA A 208 11.73 10.36 6.95
CA ALA A 208 12.40 11.05 5.84
C ALA A 208 11.57 10.98 4.55
N TYR A 209 10.98 9.82 4.26
CA TYR A 209 10.12 9.60 3.09
C TYR A 209 8.97 8.64 3.40
N ILE A 210 7.78 8.93 2.86
CA ILE A 210 6.60 8.06 2.99
C ILE A 210 5.87 8.03 1.66
N THR A 211 5.55 6.85 1.13
CA THR A 211 4.69 6.74 -0.05
C THR A 211 3.59 5.72 0.17
N GLY A 212 2.39 6.00 -0.31
CA GLY A 212 1.26 5.09 -0.11
C GLY A 212 0.17 5.20 -1.17
N ASN A 213 -0.60 4.13 -1.32
CA ASN A 213 -1.64 4.05 -2.34
C ASN A 213 -2.98 4.56 -1.81
N CYS A 214 -3.54 5.56 -2.47
CA CYS A 214 -4.91 5.99 -2.23
C CYS A 214 -5.91 5.06 -2.92
N HIS A 215 -5.53 4.38 -4.01
CA HIS A 215 -6.45 3.57 -4.81
C HIS A 215 -6.80 2.20 -4.22
N LYS A 216 -6.15 1.85 -3.10
CA LYS A 216 -6.46 0.67 -2.29
C LYS A 216 -7.55 1.03 -1.28
N TRP A 217 -7.17 1.23 -0.02
CA TRP A 217 -8.11 1.30 1.11
C TRP A 217 -8.84 2.64 1.27
N LEU A 218 -8.40 3.71 0.59
CA LEU A 218 -9.20 4.93 0.44
C LEU A 218 -10.18 4.85 -0.73
N CYS A 219 -10.17 3.75 -1.49
CA CYS A 219 -11.13 3.51 -2.55
C CYS A 219 -11.12 4.54 -3.70
N THR A 220 -10.01 5.26 -3.89
CA THR A 220 -9.87 6.20 -5.03
C THR A 220 -9.66 5.47 -6.36
N PRO A 221 -9.82 6.13 -7.52
CA PRO A 221 -9.52 5.50 -8.81
C PRO A 221 -8.07 5.07 -8.93
N LYS A 222 -7.84 4.08 -9.79
CA LYS A 222 -6.52 3.46 -9.99
C LYS A 222 -5.56 4.50 -10.56
N GLY A 223 -4.28 4.39 -10.23
CA GLY A 223 -3.31 5.43 -10.56
C GLY A 223 -3.32 6.60 -9.56
N SER A 224 -3.74 6.37 -8.31
CA SER A 224 -3.75 7.37 -7.24
C SER A 224 -2.92 6.91 -6.05
N ALA A 225 -1.87 7.68 -5.74
CA ALA A 225 -0.96 7.49 -4.62
C ALA A 225 -0.30 8.84 -4.25
N PHE A 226 0.40 8.85 -3.13
CA PHE A 226 1.13 10.03 -2.67
C PHE A 226 2.58 9.70 -2.33
N LEU A 227 3.38 10.75 -2.30
CA LEU A 227 4.72 10.77 -1.76
C LEU A 227 4.81 11.97 -0.80
N HIS A 228 5.27 11.73 0.42
CA HIS A 228 5.62 12.76 1.39
C HIS A 228 7.15 12.73 1.59
N ILE A 229 7.78 13.90 1.49
CA ILE A 229 9.21 14.09 1.68
C ILE A 229 9.39 15.09 2.81
N ARG A 230 10.16 14.73 3.84
CA ARG A 230 10.45 15.63 4.96
C ARG A 230 11.19 16.87 4.47
N GLU A 231 10.93 18.02 5.08
CA GLU A 231 11.44 19.33 4.66
C GLU A 231 12.95 19.33 4.37
N ASP A 232 13.73 18.76 5.29
CA ASP A 232 15.21 18.70 5.23
C ASP A 232 15.75 17.72 4.17
N ARG A 233 14.88 16.99 3.47
CA ARG A 233 15.25 16.06 2.39
C ARG A 233 14.78 16.50 1.01
N LYS A 234 13.84 17.44 0.89
CA LYS A 234 13.25 17.86 -0.41
C LYS A 234 14.28 18.26 -1.46
N ASP A 235 15.34 18.95 -1.06
CA ASP A 235 16.39 19.42 -1.98
C ASP A 235 17.12 18.28 -2.72
N ARG A 236 17.17 17.08 -2.11
CA ARG A 236 17.87 15.90 -2.65
C ARG A 236 16.99 15.05 -3.57
N ILE A 237 15.67 15.22 -3.52
CA ILE A 237 14.74 14.35 -4.25
C ILE A 237 14.25 15.03 -5.51
N LYS A 238 14.23 14.28 -6.61
CA LYS A 238 13.69 14.72 -7.90
C LYS A 238 12.58 13.78 -8.37
N PRO A 239 11.58 14.30 -9.09
CA PRO A 239 10.55 13.47 -9.71
C PRO A 239 11.18 12.45 -10.67
N LEU A 240 10.50 11.31 -10.87
CA LEU A 240 10.96 10.28 -11.81
C LEU A 240 11.10 10.81 -13.24
N THR A 241 10.20 11.72 -13.62
CA THR A 241 10.25 12.42 -14.90
C THR A 241 10.73 13.84 -14.66
N ILE A 242 11.88 14.19 -15.24
CA ILE A 242 12.39 15.56 -15.22
C ILE A 242 11.57 16.41 -16.20
N GLY A 243 10.73 17.29 -15.64
CA GLY A 243 9.84 18.18 -16.39
C GLY A 243 10.30 19.65 -16.41
N HIS A 244 9.38 20.54 -16.82
CA HIS A 244 9.64 21.97 -16.92
C HIS A 244 10.05 22.63 -15.59
N GLY A 245 9.65 22.07 -14.45
CA GLY A 245 10.03 22.56 -13.13
C GLY A 245 11.53 22.52 -12.84
N TYR A 246 12.30 21.64 -13.50
CA TYR A 246 13.71 21.41 -13.17
C TYR A 246 14.59 22.66 -13.39
N SER A 247 14.38 23.36 -14.50
CA SER A 247 15.12 24.58 -14.84
C SER A 247 14.44 25.86 -14.32
N SER A 248 13.34 25.74 -13.56
CA SER A 248 12.64 26.90 -13.03
C SER A 248 13.51 27.67 -12.02
N VAL A 249 13.43 29.00 -12.10
CA VAL A 249 14.05 29.94 -11.17
C VAL A 249 12.95 30.50 -10.28
N ALA A 250 12.77 29.88 -9.12
CA ALA A 250 11.73 30.22 -8.14
C ALA A 250 12.26 29.94 -6.72
N SER A 251 11.47 30.22 -5.68
CA SER A 251 11.79 29.74 -4.33
C SER A 251 11.86 28.21 -4.28
N LYS A 252 12.47 27.65 -3.23
CA LYS A 252 12.58 26.19 -3.06
C LYS A 252 11.21 25.50 -3.11
N GLN A 253 10.21 26.07 -2.45
CA GLN A 253 8.87 25.49 -2.39
C GLN A 253 8.14 25.57 -3.74
N GLU A 254 8.17 26.72 -4.40
CA GLU A 254 7.56 26.87 -5.74
C GLU A 254 8.22 25.93 -6.75
N LYS A 255 9.54 25.78 -6.67
CA LYS A 255 10.29 24.84 -7.52
C LYS A 255 9.90 23.39 -7.23
N PHE A 256 9.80 22.99 -5.96
CA PHE A 256 9.33 21.66 -5.58
C PHE A 256 7.93 21.36 -6.16
N ARG A 257 6.98 22.28 -5.94
CA ARG A 257 5.62 22.16 -6.51
C ARG A 257 5.66 21.99 -8.02
N PHE A 258 6.40 22.84 -8.73
CA PHE A 258 6.45 22.77 -10.19
C PHE A 258 7.14 21.50 -10.71
N GLU A 259 8.18 21.02 -10.04
CA GLU A 259 8.85 19.75 -10.40
C GLU A 259 7.90 18.54 -10.23
N PHE A 260 7.15 18.48 -9.13
CA PHE A 260 6.37 17.29 -8.80
C PHE A 260 4.91 17.32 -9.29
N ASP A 261 4.27 18.48 -9.30
CA ASP A 261 2.85 18.61 -9.69
C ASP A 261 2.69 18.58 -11.22
N TRP A 262 3.77 18.85 -11.98
CA TRP A 262 3.80 18.76 -13.45
C TRP A 262 4.97 17.94 -13.99
N GLN A 263 4.80 16.62 -13.99
CA GLN A 263 5.77 15.63 -14.49
C GLN A 263 5.55 15.22 -15.96
N GLY A 264 4.80 16.03 -16.71
CA GLY A 264 4.36 15.74 -18.08
C GLY A 264 2.86 15.44 -18.16
N THR A 265 2.30 15.64 -19.35
CA THR A 265 0.85 15.51 -19.61
C THR A 265 0.36 14.10 -19.32
N HIS A 266 -0.63 13.99 -18.45
CA HIS A 266 -1.33 12.76 -18.07
C HIS A 266 -2.76 13.08 -17.63
N ASP A 267 -3.59 12.06 -17.38
CA ASP A 267 -4.93 12.22 -16.80
C ASP A 267 -4.82 12.32 -15.25
N PRO A 268 -5.09 13.49 -14.63
CA PRO A 268 -4.98 13.67 -13.19
C PRO A 268 -6.28 13.35 -12.42
N SER A 269 -7.33 12.85 -13.11
CA SER A 269 -8.66 12.65 -12.53
C SER A 269 -8.68 11.70 -11.33
N SER A 270 -7.74 10.74 -11.27
CA SER A 270 -7.58 9.82 -10.15
C SER A 270 -7.20 10.54 -8.85
N PHE A 271 -6.32 11.55 -8.93
CA PHE A 271 -5.93 12.38 -7.79
C PHE A 271 -7.05 13.33 -7.39
N PHE A 272 -7.68 13.96 -8.38
CA PHE A 272 -8.74 14.95 -8.12
C PHE A 272 -10.01 14.34 -7.54
N SER A 273 -10.18 13.02 -7.66
CA SER A 273 -11.27 12.27 -7.02
C SER A 273 -11.02 11.94 -5.54
N ILE A 274 -9.83 12.22 -4.98
CA ILE A 274 -9.47 11.90 -3.59
C ILE A 274 -10.45 12.54 -2.58
N PRO A 275 -10.81 13.84 -2.67
CA PRO A 275 -11.76 14.44 -1.73
C PRO A 275 -13.10 13.71 -1.68
N THR A 276 -13.66 13.36 -2.84
CA THR A 276 -14.94 12.65 -2.93
C THR A 276 -14.85 11.26 -2.32
N ALA A 277 -13.74 10.55 -2.55
CA ALA A 277 -13.54 9.24 -1.92
C ALA A 277 -13.44 9.36 -0.39
N LEU A 278 -12.67 10.32 0.13
CA LEU A 278 -12.55 10.54 1.57
C LEU A 278 -13.91 10.87 2.21
N GLU A 279 -14.64 11.82 1.65
CA GLU A 279 -15.96 12.24 2.14
C GLU A 279 -16.96 11.09 2.11
N PHE A 280 -17.05 10.39 0.97
CA PHE A 280 -17.98 9.28 0.81
C PHE A 280 -17.67 8.13 1.77
N MET A 281 -16.41 7.67 1.79
CA MET A 281 -16.02 6.55 2.64
C MET A 281 -16.19 6.88 4.12
N GLN A 282 -15.81 8.09 4.56
CA GLN A 282 -16.02 8.53 5.93
C GLN A 282 -17.52 8.59 6.30
N GLY A 283 -18.41 8.88 5.34
CA GLY A 283 -19.85 8.91 5.54
C GLY A 283 -20.54 7.54 5.56
N LEU A 284 -19.89 6.46 5.11
CA LEU A 284 -20.51 5.13 5.02
C LEU A 284 -20.76 4.46 6.38
N VAL A 285 -20.00 4.83 7.41
CA VAL A 285 -20.12 4.25 8.75
C VAL A 285 -20.05 5.35 9.81
N PRO A 286 -20.71 5.20 10.97
CA PRO A 286 -20.82 6.28 11.97
C PRO A 286 -19.48 6.85 12.45
N ASP A 287 -18.47 6.00 12.64
CA ASP A 287 -17.16 6.38 13.18
C ASP A 287 -16.13 6.70 12.07
N GLY A 288 -16.60 6.88 10.84
CA GLY A 288 -15.76 7.12 9.67
C GLY A 288 -14.66 6.08 9.48
N PHE A 289 -13.49 6.52 9.05
CA PHE A 289 -12.35 5.62 8.80
C PHE A 289 -11.94 4.79 10.02
N SER A 290 -12.12 5.28 11.24
CA SER A 290 -11.82 4.48 12.42
C SER A 290 -12.76 3.27 12.55
N GLY A 291 -14.06 3.45 12.24
CA GLY A 291 -15.03 2.36 12.17
C GLY A 291 -14.77 1.40 11.01
N ILE A 292 -14.32 1.91 9.85
CA ILE A 292 -13.92 1.07 8.70
C ILE A 292 -12.75 0.16 9.07
N ILE A 293 -11.70 0.73 9.69
CA ILE A 293 -10.53 -0.03 10.12
C ILE A 293 -10.93 -1.11 11.13
N GLN A 294 -11.73 -0.77 12.14
CA GLN A 294 -12.18 -1.72 13.15
C GLN A 294 -13.02 -2.86 12.54
N HIS A 295 -13.97 -2.52 11.67
CA HIS A 295 -14.81 -3.50 10.98
C HIS A 295 -13.97 -4.47 10.14
N ASN A 296 -13.11 -3.93 9.28
CA ASN A 296 -12.29 -4.75 8.39
C ASN A 296 -11.31 -5.62 9.18
N ASN A 297 -10.64 -5.07 10.20
CA ASN A 297 -9.71 -5.83 11.05
C ASN A 297 -10.42 -6.96 11.78
N LYS A 298 -11.63 -6.74 12.30
CA LYS A 298 -12.42 -7.82 12.90
C LYS A 298 -12.71 -8.92 11.89
N LEU A 299 -13.23 -8.56 10.71
CA LEU A 299 -13.60 -9.55 9.69
C LEU A 299 -12.41 -10.35 9.16
N ALA A 300 -11.24 -9.73 9.01
CA ALA A 300 -10.01 -10.42 8.62
C ALA A 300 -9.50 -11.36 9.73
N ARG A 301 -9.59 -10.98 11.01
CA ARG A 301 -9.22 -11.83 12.14
C ARG A 301 -10.12 -13.05 12.25
N ASP A 302 -11.44 -12.86 12.21
CA ASP A 302 -12.41 -13.96 12.25
C ASP A 302 -12.22 -14.91 11.05
N GLY A 303 -11.99 -14.33 9.86
CA GLY A 303 -11.70 -15.09 8.66
C GLY A 303 -10.40 -15.90 8.78
N ARG A 304 -9.33 -15.30 9.32
CA ARG A 304 -8.06 -15.99 9.59
C ARG A 304 -8.25 -17.15 10.56
N GLU A 305 -8.94 -16.95 11.67
CA GLU A 305 -9.19 -17.99 12.67
C GLU A 305 -9.91 -19.20 12.07
N LEU A 306 -10.99 -18.96 11.33
CA LEU A 306 -11.74 -19.99 10.64
C LEU A 306 -10.87 -20.77 9.63
N LEU A 307 -10.07 -20.05 8.84
CA LEU A 307 -9.23 -20.66 7.82
C LEU A 307 -8.05 -21.43 8.44
N CYS A 308 -7.48 -20.94 9.54
CA CYS A 308 -6.48 -21.66 10.32
C CYS A 308 -7.03 -22.98 10.87
N GLU A 309 -8.26 -22.98 11.40
CA GLU A 309 -8.95 -24.19 11.88
C GLU A 309 -9.14 -25.20 10.74
N VAL A 310 -9.70 -24.78 9.60
CA VAL A 310 -9.94 -25.65 8.45
C VAL A 310 -8.66 -26.22 7.85
N LEU A 311 -7.59 -25.41 7.80
CA LEU A 311 -6.30 -25.82 7.27
C LEU A 311 -5.41 -26.52 8.30
N ASN A 312 -5.90 -26.71 9.53
CA ASN A 312 -5.15 -27.28 10.66
C ASN A 312 -3.77 -26.62 10.84
N THR A 313 -3.74 -25.28 10.81
CA THR A 313 -2.53 -24.46 11.02
C THR A 313 -2.77 -23.45 12.13
N THR A 314 -1.71 -22.79 12.59
CA THR A 314 -1.79 -21.74 13.62
C THR A 314 -1.73 -20.35 13.00
N PRO A 315 -2.31 -19.33 13.66
CA PRO A 315 -2.11 -17.94 13.26
C PRO A 315 -0.61 -17.59 13.20
N PRO A 316 -0.14 -16.90 12.14
CA PRO A 316 1.26 -16.53 12.03
C PRO A 316 1.68 -15.46 13.03
N VAL A 317 0.78 -14.54 13.38
CA VAL A 317 1.09 -13.38 14.22
C VAL A 317 -0.06 -13.11 15.20
N PRO A 318 0.19 -12.44 16.33
CA PRO A 318 -0.86 -12.04 17.26
C PRO A 318 -1.87 -11.08 16.62
N ASP A 319 -3.06 -11.02 17.20
CA ASP A 319 -4.17 -10.18 16.74
C ASP A 319 -3.83 -8.69 16.61
N SER A 320 -2.96 -8.18 17.49
CA SER A 320 -2.50 -6.79 17.45
C SER A 320 -1.77 -6.43 16.16
N MET A 321 -1.23 -7.44 15.46
CA MET A 321 -0.47 -7.29 14.22
C MET A 321 -1.28 -7.64 12.98
N ILE A 322 -2.59 -7.87 13.13
CA ILE A 322 -3.54 -8.09 12.02
C ILE A 322 -4.25 -6.79 11.67
N THR A 323 -4.38 -6.56 10.37
CA THR A 323 -5.17 -5.46 9.80
C THR A 323 -6.37 -6.02 9.02
N ALA A 324 -6.84 -5.32 7.99
CA ALA A 324 -7.82 -5.82 7.04
C ALA A 324 -7.28 -6.94 6.13
N MET A 325 -6.08 -7.45 6.38
CA MET A 325 -5.47 -8.56 5.66
C MET A 325 -4.91 -9.60 6.64
N ALA A 326 -4.93 -10.86 6.21
CA ALA A 326 -4.26 -11.95 6.91
C ALA A 326 -3.77 -12.99 5.91
N ALA A 327 -2.56 -13.49 6.10
CA ALA A 327 -2.05 -14.66 5.39
C ALA A 327 -2.21 -15.93 6.22
N ILE A 328 -2.50 -17.02 5.51
CA ILE A 328 -2.62 -18.36 6.07
C ILE A 328 -1.67 -19.26 5.28
N GLU A 329 -0.85 -20.02 6.01
CA GLU A 329 0.03 -21.04 5.44
C GLU A 329 -0.79 -22.20 4.90
N LEU A 330 -0.53 -22.58 3.65
CA LEU A 330 -1.16 -23.71 3.01
C LEU A 330 -0.34 -25.00 3.20
N PRO A 331 -0.98 -26.17 3.33
CA PRO A 331 -0.28 -27.44 3.33
C PRO A 331 0.37 -27.75 1.97
N GLY A 332 1.36 -28.64 1.98
CA GLY A 332 2.03 -29.12 0.76
C GLY A 332 3.28 -28.35 0.32
N GLY A 333 3.71 -27.33 1.08
CA GLY A 333 4.99 -26.65 0.89
C GLY A 333 5.10 -25.79 -0.37
N HIS A 334 6.34 -25.41 -0.72
CA HIS A 334 6.67 -24.58 -1.88
C HIS A 334 6.43 -25.29 -3.22
N THR A 335 5.85 -24.58 -4.19
CA THR A 335 5.60 -25.09 -5.56
C THR A 335 6.54 -24.50 -6.61
N GLY A 336 7.60 -23.81 -6.20
CA GLY A 336 8.54 -23.13 -7.08
C GLY A 336 8.30 -21.62 -7.18
N PRO A 337 9.05 -20.92 -8.06
CA PRO A 337 8.91 -19.48 -8.22
C PRO A 337 7.50 -19.08 -8.70
N PRO A 338 7.05 -17.84 -8.45
CA PRO A 338 5.82 -17.33 -9.01
C PRO A 338 5.77 -17.54 -10.54
N ASP A 339 4.70 -18.16 -11.01
CA ASP A 339 4.41 -18.36 -12.43
C ASP A 339 3.38 -17.32 -12.91
N PHE A 340 3.51 -16.88 -14.15
CA PHE A 340 2.52 -16.02 -14.81
C PHE A 340 1.16 -16.70 -14.96
N THR A 341 1.10 -18.04 -14.94
CA THR A 341 -0.17 -18.78 -14.94
C THR A 341 -0.91 -18.74 -13.60
N GLY A 342 -0.29 -18.22 -12.54
CA GLY A 342 -0.84 -18.20 -11.18
C GLY A 342 -0.73 -19.55 -10.47
N ASP A 343 -1.02 -19.56 -9.16
CA ASP A 343 -1.07 -20.80 -8.37
C ASP A 343 -2.32 -21.63 -8.75
N PRO A 344 -2.21 -22.96 -8.91
CA PRO A 344 -3.34 -23.81 -9.28
C PRO A 344 -4.55 -23.70 -8.33
N LEU A 345 -4.33 -23.55 -7.01
CA LEU A 345 -5.43 -23.40 -6.05
C LEU A 345 -6.15 -22.07 -6.25
N HIS A 346 -5.42 -20.99 -6.54
CA HIS A 346 -6.02 -19.70 -6.89
C HIS A 346 -6.98 -19.85 -8.08
N ASN A 347 -6.51 -20.51 -9.14
CA ASN A 347 -7.26 -20.68 -10.37
C ASN A 347 -8.50 -21.57 -10.16
N SER A 348 -8.37 -22.72 -9.50
CA SER A 348 -9.52 -23.60 -9.23
C SER A 348 -10.58 -22.94 -8.34
N LEU A 349 -10.17 -22.20 -7.30
CA LEU A 349 -11.12 -21.45 -6.46
C LEU A 349 -11.90 -20.40 -7.27
N LEU A 350 -11.24 -19.73 -8.22
CA LEU A 350 -11.88 -18.75 -9.10
C LEU A 350 -12.79 -19.44 -10.14
N ASP A 351 -12.28 -20.40 -10.88
CA ASP A 351 -12.96 -21.01 -12.02
C ASP A 351 -14.15 -21.88 -11.60
N GLU A 352 -13.98 -22.67 -10.52
CA GLU A 352 -14.99 -23.64 -10.08
C GLU A 352 -15.97 -23.03 -9.06
N HIS A 353 -15.51 -22.04 -8.29
CA HIS A 353 -16.25 -21.51 -7.15
C HIS A 353 -16.44 -20.00 -7.17
N GLY A 354 -15.87 -19.27 -8.14
CA GLY A 354 -15.96 -17.82 -8.21
C GLY A 354 -15.36 -17.13 -6.99
N ILE A 355 -14.31 -17.67 -6.38
CA ILE A 355 -13.66 -17.07 -5.22
C ILE A 355 -12.34 -16.42 -5.65
N GLN A 356 -12.27 -15.09 -5.55
CA GLN A 356 -11.05 -14.35 -5.84
C GLN A 356 -10.25 -14.14 -4.55
N VAL A 357 -9.30 -15.04 -4.28
CA VAL A 357 -8.37 -14.94 -3.15
C VAL A 357 -6.95 -15.30 -3.61
N PRO A 358 -5.93 -14.45 -3.42
CA PRO A 358 -4.59 -14.71 -3.94
C PRO A 358 -3.95 -15.86 -3.17
N VAL A 359 -3.37 -16.78 -3.94
CA VAL A 359 -2.43 -17.79 -3.45
C VAL A 359 -1.11 -17.57 -4.17
N PHE A 360 -0.01 -17.52 -3.43
CA PHE A 360 1.31 -17.37 -4.03
C PHE A 360 2.38 -18.12 -3.25
N PRO A 361 3.40 -18.64 -3.95
CA PRO A 361 4.59 -19.16 -3.31
C PRO A 361 5.41 -18.02 -2.70
N TRP A 362 5.96 -18.27 -1.52
CA TRP A 362 6.90 -17.38 -0.88
C TRP A 362 8.27 -18.05 -0.77
N GLN A 363 9.20 -17.60 -1.59
CA GLN A 363 10.52 -18.22 -1.70
C GLN A 363 11.32 -18.10 -0.40
N HIS A 364 11.22 -16.99 0.31
CA HIS A 364 12.00 -16.78 1.53
C HIS A 364 11.62 -17.75 2.65
N HIS A 365 10.38 -18.22 2.68
CA HIS A 365 9.90 -19.17 3.69
C HIS A 365 9.69 -20.58 3.15
N GLN A 366 10.01 -20.82 1.87
CA GLN A 366 9.86 -22.13 1.21
C GLN A 366 8.46 -22.74 1.41
N THR A 367 7.42 -21.91 1.28
CA THR A 367 6.02 -22.34 1.44
C THR A 367 5.09 -21.55 0.50
N ARG A 368 3.78 -21.72 0.67
CA ARG A 368 2.72 -20.98 -0.04
C ARG A 368 1.76 -20.34 0.95
N TYR A 369 1.30 -19.15 0.59
CA TYR A 369 0.33 -18.40 1.38
C TYR A 369 -0.93 -18.15 0.58
N MET A 370 -2.07 -18.36 1.23
CA MET A 370 -3.32 -17.73 0.85
C MET A 370 -3.48 -16.45 1.67
N ARG A 371 -3.74 -15.32 1.01
CA ARG A 371 -3.91 -14.03 1.70
C ARG A 371 -5.31 -13.50 1.50
N ILE A 372 -6.09 -13.40 2.56
CA ILE A 372 -7.40 -12.75 2.54
C ILE A 372 -7.29 -11.24 2.75
N SER A 373 -8.25 -10.50 2.22
CA SER A 373 -8.39 -9.06 2.43
C SER A 373 -9.87 -8.70 2.59
N SER A 374 -10.23 -8.23 3.78
CA SER A 374 -11.60 -7.84 4.13
C SER A 374 -11.87 -6.39 3.76
N TYR A 375 -13.12 -6.10 3.39
CA TYR A 375 -13.59 -4.74 3.23
C TYR A 375 -15.09 -4.63 3.54
N LEU A 376 -15.62 -3.40 3.55
CA LEU A 376 -17.02 -3.09 3.92
C LEU A 376 -18.08 -3.85 3.10
N TYR A 377 -17.76 -4.23 1.88
CA TYR A 377 -18.66 -5.00 1.01
C TYR A 377 -18.66 -6.50 1.33
N ASN A 378 -17.74 -6.98 2.18
CA ASN A 378 -17.64 -8.39 2.53
C ASN A 378 -18.54 -8.74 3.72
N SER A 379 -18.87 -10.03 3.84
CA SER A 379 -19.57 -10.57 5.02
C SER A 379 -18.86 -11.82 5.56
N GLU A 380 -19.14 -12.19 6.80
CA GLU A 380 -18.65 -13.46 7.38
C GLU A 380 -19.07 -14.70 6.56
N LYS A 381 -20.19 -14.63 5.84
CA LYS A 381 -20.70 -15.75 5.01
C LYS A 381 -19.76 -16.05 3.85
N GLU A 382 -19.06 -15.05 3.32
CA GLU A 382 -18.08 -15.22 2.24
C GLU A 382 -16.83 -15.98 2.72
N TYR A 383 -16.37 -15.72 3.95
CA TYR A 383 -15.26 -16.46 4.55
C TYR A 383 -15.64 -17.90 4.89
N LYS A 384 -16.87 -18.12 5.39
CA LYS A 384 -17.43 -19.46 5.58
C LYS A 384 -17.52 -20.23 4.27
N PHE A 385 -17.93 -19.57 3.19
CA PHE A 385 -17.96 -20.16 1.86
C PHE A 385 -16.55 -20.54 1.35
N LEU A 386 -15.56 -19.67 1.53
CA LEU A 386 -14.16 -19.99 1.20
C LEU A 386 -13.68 -21.22 2.00
N ALA A 387 -13.91 -21.22 3.32
CA ALA A 387 -13.53 -22.32 4.21
C ALA A 387 -14.17 -23.65 3.79
N GLU A 388 -15.47 -23.65 3.46
CA GLU A 388 -16.17 -24.84 2.95
C GLU A 388 -15.56 -25.36 1.64
N LYS A 389 -15.19 -24.48 0.72
CA LYS A 389 -14.63 -24.91 -0.58
C LYS A 389 -13.19 -25.36 -0.50
N LEU A 390 -12.39 -24.80 0.41
CA LEU A 390 -11.00 -25.25 0.62
C LEU A 390 -10.91 -26.72 1.03
N LEU A 391 -11.90 -27.25 1.77
CA LEU A 391 -11.94 -28.66 2.15
C LEU A 391 -11.92 -29.64 0.96
N ASN A 392 -12.28 -29.19 -0.26
CA ASN A 392 -12.20 -30.02 -1.46
C ASN A 392 -10.77 -30.14 -2.03
N TYR A 393 -9.83 -29.33 -1.53
CA TYR A 393 -8.45 -29.21 -2.02
C TYR A 393 -7.40 -29.60 -0.97
N LEU A 394 -7.84 -30.00 0.22
CA LEU A 394 -7.03 -30.60 1.29
C LEU A 394 -7.10 -32.12 1.18
#